data_AF-A0A507DRL2-F1
#
_entry.id   AF-A0A507DRL2-F1
#
_cell.length_a   1.000
_cell.length_b   1.000
_cell.length_c   1.000
_cell.angle_alpha   90.00
_cell.angle_beta   90.00
_cell.angle_gamma   90.00
#
_symmetry.space_group_name_H-M   'P 1'
#
loop_
_entity.id
_entity.type
_entity.pdbx_description
1 polymer ?
#
loop_
_entity_poly.entity_id
_entity_poly.type
_entity_poly.pdbx_seq_one_letter_code
_entity_poly.pdbx_strand_id
1 'polypeptide(L)'
;MIPLRPKSSIICLFLAISLVMTGINAKKTIQVKDVVFTIAQSDDRKVTEKLSHPNKLPTTLPPIHNTDTIKLSFTPSLNDGSAIKLKQAVLSFRSTDDVARIATQWASKLDGTGTGTGSQSWGVTIDMGSTATMESFLGHSGRYSVTLYIATLDAALAYDLGAVSVLFAGPAVVPKPSIPESFTPGPEIHHVFRAPDAMASVWLSRVFTVLVLAPWSFLVGAWGIGGANVKNFFEPSSSFGYGGVFFSALGAWVFLFYQYWLRLNLFQLLYYGGLLGVITIVVGRWALVHRAQLRLNKAY
;
A
#
# COMPACT_ATOMS: atom_id res chain seq x y z
N MET A 1 -81.10 68.85 25.81
CA MET A 1 -81.35 67.46 26.23
C MET A 1 -80.04 66.85 26.74
N ILE A 2 -80.02 66.57 28.04
CA ILE A 2 -79.06 65.79 28.85
C ILE A 2 -79.60 64.33 28.85
N PRO A 3 -78.87 63.26 29.21
CA PRO A 3 -77.53 62.75 28.87
C PRO A 3 -77.63 61.27 28.37
N LEU A 4 -76.51 60.55 28.19
CA LEU A 4 -76.30 59.19 28.75
C LEU A 4 -74.86 58.69 28.47
N ARG A 5 -74.07 58.61 29.55
CA ARG A 5 -72.93 57.70 29.79
C ARG A 5 -73.43 56.23 29.82
N PRO A 6 -72.61 55.18 30.13
CA PRO A 6 -71.19 54.88 29.89
C PRO A 6 -70.98 53.42 29.34
N LYS A 7 -69.75 53.02 28.97
CA LYS A 7 -69.04 51.83 29.55
C LYS A 7 -67.70 51.53 28.87
N SER A 8 -66.75 51.12 29.73
CA SER A 8 -65.47 50.43 29.44
C SER A 8 -64.31 51.32 28.96
N SER A 9 -63.41 51.90 29.76
CA SER A 9 -62.96 51.69 31.16
C SER A 9 -62.45 50.29 31.55
N ILE A 10 -62.23 49.39 30.59
CA ILE A 10 -61.57 48.09 30.86
C ILE A 10 -60.30 47.89 29.99
N ILE A 11 -60.13 48.66 28.92
CA ILE A 11 -59.01 48.45 27.98
C ILE A 11 -57.73 49.18 28.40
N CYS A 12 -57.81 50.23 29.22
CA CYS A 12 -56.62 50.94 29.73
C CYS A 12 -56.10 50.41 31.08
N LEU A 13 -56.79 49.47 31.75
CA LEU A 13 -56.38 48.96 33.06
C LEU A 13 -55.61 47.62 33.00
N PHE A 14 -55.39 47.07 31.81
CA PHE A 14 -54.53 45.88 31.62
C PHE A 14 -53.12 46.23 31.12
N LEU A 15 -52.84 47.49 30.79
CA LEU A 15 -51.51 47.91 30.34
C LEU A 15 -50.56 48.31 31.51
N ALA A 16 -51.05 48.33 32.75
CA ALA A 16 -50.30 48.86 33.90
C ALA A 16 -49.87 47.80 34.94
N ILE A 17 -50.15 46.50 34.74
CA ILE A 17 -49.69 45.41 35.62
C ILE A 17 -48.96 44.35 34.80
N SER A 18 -47.98 44.80 34.01
CA SER A 18 -46.89 43.95 33.53
C SER A 18 -45.56 44.66 33.78
N LEU A 19 -45.39 45.15 35.02
CA LEU A 19 -44.06 45.27 35.60
C LEU A 19 -43.62 43.85 35.98
N VAL A 20 -43.42 43.00 34.96
CA VAL A 20 -42.69 41.76 35.12
C VAL A 20 -41.29 42.19 35.53
N MET A 21 -40.98 41.92 36.79
CA MET A 21 -39.63 41.76 37.31
C MET A 21 -38.75 41.19 36.20
N THR A 22 -38.02 42.08 35.52
CA THR A 22 -36.84 41.68 34.76
C THR A 22 -35.85 41.26 35.82
N GLY A 23 -35.97 40.00 36.26
CA GLY A 23 -34.87 39.32 36.91
C GLY A 23 -33.69 39.48 35.97
N ILE A 24 -32.74 40.30 36.39
CA ILE A 24 -31.43 40.40 35.76
C ILE A 24 -30.85 38.99 35.89
N ASN A 25 -31.14 38.12 34.93
CA ASN A 25 -30.41 36.89 34.77
C ASN A 25 -29.04 37.32 34.25
N ALA A 26 -28.18 37.72 35.18
CA ALA A 26 -26.79 37.97 34.90
C ALA A 26 -26.28 36.72 34.18
N LYS A 27 -25.86 36.88 32.92
CA LYS A 27 -25.35 35.79 32.10
C LYS A 27 -24.21 35.13 32.88
N LYS A 28 -24.51 33.96 33.43
CA LYS A 28 -23.67 33.25 34.39
C LYS A 28 -22.41 32.78 33.64
N THR A 29 -21.29 33.50 33.80
CA THR A 29 -20.04 33.16 33.10
C THR A 29 -19.15 32.36 34.06
N ILE A 30 -18.55 31.29 33.55
CA ILE A 30 -17.66 30.41 34.31
C ILE A 30 -16.26 31.06 34.31
N GLN A 31 -15.65 31.13 35.49
CA GLN A 31 -14.27 31.59 35.70
C GLN A 31 -13.48 30.45 36.31
N VAL A 32 -12.36 30.09 35.68
CA VAL A 32 -11.50 29.03 36.20
C VAL A 32 -10.40 29.66 37.06
N LYS A 33 -10.37 29.28 38.33
CA LYS A 33 -9.31 29.69 39.27
C LYS A 33 -8.33 28.54 39.46
N ASP A 34 -7.08 28.91 39.73
CA ASP A 34 -5.99 27.99 40.05
C ASP A 34 -5.80 26.88 39.01
N VAL A 35 -5.67 27.26 37.73
CA VAL A 35 -5.31 26.30 36.67
C VAL A 35 -3.83 25.98 36.82
N VAL A 36 -3.51 24.76 37.20
CA VAL A 36 -2.13 24.29 37.33
C VAL A 36 -1.89 23.21 36.28
N PHE A 37 -0.99 23.50 35.35
CA PHE A 37 -0.54 22.55 34.35
C PHE A 37 0.85 22.05 34.74
N THR A 38 0.96 20.76 35.01
CA THR A 38 2.20 20.11 35.41
C THR A 38 2.58 19.06 34.36
N ILE A 39 3.79 19.18 33.83
CA ILE A 39 4.45 18.11 33.08
C ILE A 39 5.44 17.47 34.04
N ALA A 40 5.21 16.21 34.41
CA ALA A 40 6.16 15.42 35.20
C ALA A 40 6.96 14.55 34.24
N GLN A 41 8.22 14.92 34.05
CA GLN A 41 9.16 14.24 33.18
C GLN A 41 9.73 13.00 33.89
N SER A 42 10.10 11.97 33.14
CA SER A 42 10.66 10.72 33.70
C SER A 42 11.94 10.90 34.54
N ASP A 43 12.64 12.05 34.46
CA ASP A 43 13.83 12.42 35.23
C ASP A 43 13.49 13.10 36.59
N ASP A 44 12.26 12.90 37.08
CA ASP A 44 11.66 13.54 38.27
C ASP A 44 11.60 15.08 38.24
N ARG A 45 11.93 15.68 37.09
CA ARG A 45 11.75 17.11 36.81
C ARG A 45 10.27 17.40 36.59
N LYS A 46 9.71 18.31 37.38
CA LYS A 46 8.33 18.76 37.28
C LYS A 46 8.29 20.20 36.81
N VAL A 47 7.80 20.42 35.60
CA VAL A 47 7.51 21.77 35.09
C VAL A 47 6.07 22.08 35.45
N THR A 48 5.87 23.00 36.40
CA THR A 48 4.54 23.41 36.86
C THR A 48 4.30 24.86 36.48
N GLU A 49 3.31 25.08 35.61
CA GLU A 49 2.87 26.39 35.19
C GLU A 49 1.51 26.70 35.84
N LYS A 50 1.44 27.79 36.59
CA LYS A 50 0.20 28.30 37.17
C LYS A 50 -0.38 29.34 36.22
N LEU A 51 -1.58 29.08 35.72
CA LEU A 51 -2.30 29.94 34.80
C LEU A 51 -3.50 30.57 35.50
N SER A 52 -3.71 31.85 35.20
CA SER A 52 -4.94 32.56 35.51
C SER A 52 -5.69 32.82 34.21
N HIS A 53 -6.98 32.50 34.15
CA HIS A 53 -7.79 32.78 32.97
C HIS A 53 -7.77 34.30 32.65
N PRO A 54 -7.50 34.76 31.41
CA PRO A 54 -7.42 34.02 30.14
C PRO A 54 -5.98 33.82 29.60
N ASN A 55 -4.96 33.75 30.45
CA ASN A 55 -3.57 33.67 30.01
C ASN A 55 -3.19 32.29 29.45
N LYS A 56 -2.62 32.26 28.24
CA LYS A 56 -2.16 31.03 27.58
C LYS A 56 -0.86 30.50 28.18
N LEU A 57 -0.61 29.20 27.99
CA LEU A 57 0.67 28.56 28.29
C LEU A 57 1.81 29.25 27.52
N PRO A 58 3.01 29.37 28.14
CA PRO A 58 4.18 29.88 27.45
C PRO A 58 4.54 29.04 26.22
N THR A 59 4.93 29.68 25.12
CA THR A 59 5.33 29.01 23.87
C THR A 59 6.61 28.17 24.01
N THR A 60 7.34 28.31 25.13
CA THR A 60 8.67 27.71 25.39
C THR A 60 8.62 26.44 26.24
N LEU A 61 7.47 25.79 26.36
CA LEU A 61 7.36 24.53 27.10
C LEU A 61 8.27 23.44 26.50
N PRO A 62 8.89 22.59 27.34
CA PRO A 62 9.66 21.46 26.84
C PRO A 62 8.75 20.48 26.07
N PRO A 63 9.29 19.76 25.08
CA PRO A 63 8.55 18.72 24.39
C PRO A 63 8.18 17.60 25.36
N ILE A 64 6.95 17.10 25.24
CA ILE A 64 6.43 16.00 26.05
C ILE A 64 6.80 14.69 25.37
N HIS A 65 7.50 13.82 26.10
CA HIS A 65 7.94 12.52 25.61
C HIS A 65 7.00 11.38 26.02
N ASN A 66 7.21 10.20 25.43
CA ASN A 66 6.46 8.97 25.70
C ASN A 66 6.61 8.44 27.14
N THR A 67 7.44 9.03 27.97
CA THR A 67 7.64 8.61 29.37
C THR A 67 7.10 9.63 30.37
N ASP A 68 6.49 10.71 29.88
CA ASP A 68 6.07 11.84 30.70
C ASP A 68 4.60 11.72 31.09
N THR A 69 4.25 12.24 32.27
CA THR A 69 2.86 12.32 32.72
C THR A 69 2.40 13.77 32.74
N ILE A 70 1.25 14.03 32.15
CA ILE A 70 0.61 15.35 32.14
C ILE A 70 -0.45 15.36 33.23
N LYS A 71 -0.38 16.35 34.11
CA LYS A 71 -1.40 16.63 35.13
C LYS A 71 -1.94 18.03 34.94
N LEU A 72 -3.26 18.14 34.82
CA LEU A 72 -3.96 19.41 34.81
C LEU A 72 -4.93 19.41 35.98
N SER A 73 -4.76 20.33 36.92
CA SER A 73 -5.73 20.59 37.97
C SER A 73 -6.32 21.99 37.83
N PHE A 74 -7.62 22.13 38.10
CA PHE A 74 -8.31 23.41 38.03
C PHE A 74 -9.52 23.45 38.96
N THR A 75 -9.87 24.66 39.41
CA THR A 75 -11.04 24.89 40.26
C THR A 75 -12.04 25.78 39.53
N PRO A 76 -13.17 25.23 39.05
CA PRO A 76 -14.21 26.02 38.41
C PRO A 76 -14.94 26.87 39.45
N SER A 77 -15.06 28.16 39.18
CA SER A 77 -15.87 29.10 39.96
C SER A 77 -16.78 29.89 39.03
N LEU A 78 -17.79 30.51 39.59
CA LEU A 78 -18.65 31.41 38.86
C LEU A 78 -18.19 32.86 39.06
N ASN A 79 -18.62 33.79 38.20
CA ASN A 79 -18.41 35.23 38.44
C ASN A 79 -18.84 35.70 39.85
N ASP A 80 -19.79 34.99 40.47
CA ASP A 80 -20.33 35.24 41.82
C ASP A 80 -19.55 34.53 42.96
N GLY A 81 -18.42 33.88 42.63
CA GLY A 81 -17.58 33.15 43.59
C GLY A 81 -18.13 31.81 44.09
N SER A 82 -19.37 31.45 43.74
CA SER A 82 -19.99 30.18 44.17
C SER A 82 -19.35 28.97 43.51
N ALA A 83 -19.18 27.88 44.27
CA ALA A 83 -18.73 26.59 43.77
C ALA A 83 -19.79 25.96 42.84
N ILE A 84 -19.36 25.35 41.74
CA ILE A 84 -20.25 24.78 40.72
C ILE A 84 -19.95 23.30 40.53
N LYS A 85 -21.01 22.48 40.49
CA LYS A 85 -20.91 21.08 40.05
C LYS A 85 -20.85 21.03 38.52
N LEU A 86 -19.71 20.61 37.98
CA LEU A 86 -19.54 20.40 36.54
C LEU A 86 -20.32 19.17 36.07
N LYS A 87 -20.88 19.25 34.86
CA LYS A 87 -21.49 18.11 34.18
C LYS A 87 -20.49 17.44 33.26
N GLN A 88 -19.69 18.24 32.57
CA GLN A 88 -18.65 17.75 31.68
C GLN A 88 -17.44 18.66 31.78
N ALA A 89 -16.27 18.07 31.94
CA ALA A 89 -15.02 18.74 31.69
C ALA A 89 -14.07 17.78 30.95
N VAL A 90 -13.58 18.27 29.82
CA VAL A 90 -12.80 17.48 28.87
C VAL A 90 -11.61 18.29 28.42
N LEU A 91 -10.43 17.69 28.53
CA LEU A 91 -9.21 18.22 27.96
C LEU A 91 -9.06 17.65 26.55
N SER A 92 -9.01 18.53 25.55
CA SER A 92 -8.82 18.13 24.16
C SER A 92 -7.45 18.56 23.65
N PHE A 93 -6.78 17.65 22.95
CA PHE A 93 -5.57 17.93 22.20
C PHE A 93 -5.91 17.83 20.72
N ARG A 94 -5.60 18.87 19.95
CA ARG A 94 -5.87 18.93 18.52
C ARG A 94 -4.57 19.23 17.78
N SER A 95 -4.20 18.39 16.83
CA SER A 95 -3.02 18.63 16.00
C SER A 95 -3.19 19.95 15.22
N THR A 96 -2.14 20.76 15.21
CA THR A 96 -2.04 21.99 14.42
C THR A 96 -1.80 21.67 12.94
N ASP A 97 -1.38 20.45 12.60
CA ASP A 97 -1.13 20.05 11.22
C ASP A 97 -2.46 19.74 10.50
N ASP A 98 -2.70 20.47 9.40
CA ASP A 98 -3.91 20.35 8.58
C ASP A 98 -4.10 18.96 7.95
N VAL A 99 -3.01 18.20 7.79
CA VAL A 99 -3.00 16.86 7.19
C VAL A 99 -3.44 15.80 8.20
N ALA A 100 -2.96 15.89 9.44
CA ALA A 100 -3.20 14.88 10.47
C ALA A 100 -4.61 14.99 11.05
N ARG A 101 -5.09 16.23 11.30
CA ARG A 101 -6.41 16.52 11.92
C ARG A 101 -6.76 15.64 13.13
N ILE A 102 -5.75 15.17 13.86
CA ILE A 102 -5.94 14.29 15.02
C ILE A 102 -6.52 15.12 16.15
N ALA A 103 -7.64 14.67 16.72
CA ALA A 103 -8.25 15.27 17.89
C ALA A 103 -8.52 14.18 18.92
N THR A 104 -7.87 14.31 20.07
CA THR A 104 -8.00 13.40 21.21
C THR A 104 -8.60 14.14 22.40
N GLN A 105 -9.30 13.40 23.25
CA GLN A 105 -10.07 13.96 24.35
C GLN A 105 -9.94 13.09 25.60
N TRP A 106 -9.68 13.70 26.76
CA TRP A 106 -9.64 13.05 28.06
C TRP A 106 -10.62 13.70 29.02
N ALA A 107 -11.43 12.87 29.67
CA ALA A 107 -12.37 13.34 30.69
C ALA A 107 -11.65 13.65 32.01
N SER A 108 -11.99 14.78 32.64
CA SER A 108 -11.49 15.11 33.98
C SER A 108 -12.23 14.35 35.07
N LYS A 109 -11.52 14.00 36.13
CA LYS A 109 -12.08 13.40 37.34
C LYS A 109 -12.11 14.44 38.46
N LEU A 110 -13.05 14.31 39.36
CA LEU A 110 -13.08 15.10 40.59
C LEU A 110 -11.96 14.60 41.51
N ASP A 111 -11.08 15.50 41.94
CA ASP A 111 -9.95 15.17 42.82
C ASP A 111 -10.29 15.64 44.24
N GLY A 112 -10.94 14.77 45.02
CA GLY A 112 -11.33 15.03 46.41
C GLY A 112 -12.62 14.33 46.86
N THR A 113 -12.55 13.68 48.03
CA THR A 113 -13.70 13.18 48.80
C THR A 113 -14.36 14.34 49.55
N GLY A 114 -15.39 14.96 48.97
CA GLY A 114 -16.13 16.04 49.63
C GLY A 114 -17.58 16.13 49.18
N THR A 115 -18.49 15.57 49.98
CA THR A 115 -19.96 15.70 49.91
C THR A 115 -20.44 17.05 50.47
N GLY A 116 -19.79 18.16 50.09
CA GLY A 116 -20.13 19.48 50.62
C GLY A 116 -19.92 20.61 49.61
N THR A 117 -20.67 21.69 49.82
CA THR A 117 -20.80 22.93 49.04
C THR A 117 -19.52 23.80 49.02
N GLY A 118 -18.34 23.18 48.93
CA GLY A 118 -17.04 23.84 48.81
C GLY A 118 -16.49 23.79 47.39
N SER A 119 -15.52 24.66 47.09
CA SER A 119 -14.77 24.67 45.82
C SER A 119 -14.20 23.29 45.49
N GLN A 120 -14.71 22.68 44.42
CA GLN A 120 -14.35 21.33 43.98
C GLN A 120 -13.19 21.38 42.99
N SER A 121 -12.06 20.75 43.33
CA SER A 121 -10.91 20.60 42.42
C SER A 121 -11.15 19.47 41.42
N TRP A 122 -10.87 19.74 40.15
CA TRP A 122 -10.93 18.75 39.07
C TRP A 122 -9.54 18.52 38.51
N GLY A 123 -9.23 17.26 38.25
CA GLY A 123 -7.92 16.80 37.80
C GLY A 123 -8.03 15.90 36.56
N VAL A 124 -7.11 16.09 35.61
CA VAL A 124 -6.86 15.17 34.52
C VAL A 124 -5.41 14.70 34.67
N THR A 125 -5.19 13.39 34.73
CA THR A 125 -3.85 12.80 34.64
C THR A 125 -3.79 11.94 33.38
N ILE A 126 -2.84 12.23 32.49
CA ILE A 126 -2.59 11.50 31.26
C ILE A 126 -1.18 10.94 31.36
N ASP A 127 -1.06 9.63 31.23
CA ASP A 127 0.21 8.95 31.13
C ASP A 127 0.56 8.76 29.66
N MET A 128 1.58 9.47 29.16
CA MET A 128 1.94 9.39 27.75
C MET A 128 2.56 8.04 27.36
N GLY A 129 3.03 7.25 28.33
CA GLY A 129 3.65 5.94 28.08
C GLY A 129 2.68 4.77 27.94
N SER A 130 1.38 4.99 28.16
CA SER A 130 0.39 3.95 28.02
C SER A 130 0.08 3.63 26.56
N THR A 131 -0.17 2.35 26.23
CA THR A 131 -0.57 1.96 24.87
C THR A 131 -1.84 2.69 24.40
N ALA A 132 -2.77 2.96 25.32
CA ALA A 132 -4.04 3.63 25.03
C ALA A 132 -3.86 5.11 24.63
N THR A 133 -2.90 5.82 25.23
CA THR A 133 -2.59 7.21 24.84
C THR A 133 -1.88 7.23 23.49
N MET A 134 -0.94 6.31 23.25
CA MET A 134 -0.28 6.18 21.95
C MET A 134 -1.27 5.87 20.80
N GLU A 135 -2.24 4.98 21.03
CA GLU A 135 -3.33 4.70 20.08
C GLU A 135 -4.22 5.92 19.86
N SER A 136 -4.57 6.65 20.93
CA SER A 136 -5.39 7.87 20.81
C SER A 136 -4.72 8.91 19.91
N PHE A 137 -3.41 9.12 20.09
CA PHE A 137 -2.62 10.03 19.26
C PHE A 137 -2.20 9.43 17.91
N LEU A 138 -2.58 8.18 17.60
CA LEU A 138 -2.17 7.43 16.41
C LEU A 138 -0.64 7.41 16.20
N GLY A 139 0.13 7.48 17.29
CA GLY A 139 1.59 7.58 17.27
C GLY A 139 2.16 8.84 16.59
N HIS A 140 1.35 9.88 16.37
CA HIS A 140 1.76 11.06 15.63
C HIS A 140 2.48 12.08 16.53
N SER A 141 3.75 12.36 16.21
CA SER A 141 4.56 13.38 16.87
C SER A 141 4.39 14.73 16.18
N GLY A 142 4.08 15.78 16.93
CA GLY A 142 3.76 17.08 16.35
C GLY A 142 3.35 18.13 17.38
N ARG A 143 2.90 19.29 16.89
CA ARG A 143 2.37 20.36 17.73
C ARG A 143 0.87 20.19 17.90
N TYR A 144 0.41 20.21 19.14
CA TYR A 144 -0.99 20.07 19.52
C TYR A 144 -1.47 21.33 20.24
N SER A 145 -2.57 21.90 19.78
CA SER A 145 -3.34 22.91 20.52
C SER A 145 -4.15 22.22 21.61
N VAL A 146 -3.99 22.69 22.84
CA VAL A 146 -4.66 22.16 24.02
C VAL A 146 -5.81 23.08 24.39
N THR A 147 -7.02 22.54 24.44
CA THR A 147 -8.22 23.29 24.82
C THR A 147 -8.96 22.55 25.92
N LEU A 148 -9.25 23.27 27.01
CA LEU A 148 -10.06 22.79 28.12
C LEU A 148 -11.52 23.20 27.88
N TYR A 149 -12.39 22.22 27.66
CA TYR A 149 -13.83 22.42 27.55
C TYR A 149 -14.49 22.12 28.88
N ILE A 150 -15.18 23.11 29.45
CA ILE A 150 -15.94 22.99 30.70
C ILE A 150 -17.40 23.33 30.39
N ALA A 151 -18.31 22.43 30.76
CA ALA A 151 -19.74 22.63 30.57
C ALA A 151 -20.54 22.32 31.84
N THR A 152 -21.52 23.19 32.07
CA THR A 152 -22.57 23.09 33.09
C THR A 152 -23.93 23.18 32.38
N LEU A 153 -25.04 23.01 33.11
CA LEU A 153 -26.37 23.06 32.50
C LEU A 153 -26.65 24.41 31.81
N ASP A 154 -26.16 25.50 32.40
CA ASP A 154 -26.53 26.87 32.01
C ASP A 154 -25.39 27.64 31.31
N ALA A 155 -24.16 27.11 31.34
CA ALA A 155 -22.99 27.79 30.81
C ALA A 155 -21.91 26.82 30.34
N ALA A 156 -21.20 27.20 29.27
CA ALA A 156 -20.04 26.49 28.74
C ALA A 156 -18.86 27.45 28.53
N LEU A 157 -17.64 26.95 28.75
CA LEU A 157 -16.39 27.67 28.58
C LEU A 157 -15.42 26.80 27.79
N ALA A 158 -14.89 27.35 26.70
CA ALA A 158 -13.77 26.78 25.97
C ALA A 158 -12.53 27.63 26.29
N TYR A 159 -11.59 27.05 27.02
CA TYR A 159 -10.36 27.72 27.41
C TYR A 159 -9.19 27.17 26.60
N ASP A 160 -8.69 27.98 25.65
CA ASP A 160 -7.48 27.68 24.88
C ASP A 160 -6.25 27.85 25.77
N LEU A 161 -5.66 26.72 26.16
CA LEU A 161 -4.47 26.68 27.00
C LEU A 161 -3.20 26.97 26.18
N GLY A 162 -3.24 26.88 24.85
CA GLY A 162 -2.07 27.12 23.99
C GLY A 162 -1.53 25.85 23.34
N ALA A 163 -0.33 25.96 22.74
CA ALA A 163 0.27 24.89 21.95
C ALA A 163 1.37 24.15 22.70
N VAL A 164 1.33 22.83 22.67
CA VAL A 164 2.31 21.93 23.29
C VAL A 164 2.90 21.01 22.21
N SER A 165 4.18 20.66 22.33
CA SER A 165 4.81 19.70 21.42
C SER A 165 4.86 18.33 22.05
N VAL A 166 4.42 17.31 21.32
CA VAL A 166 4.39 15.90 21.77
C VAL A 166 5.28 15.08 20.84
N LEU A 167 6.20 14.30 21.42
CA LEU A 167 7.19 13.49 20.73
C LEU A 167 7.10 12.03 21.20
N PHE A 168 6.66 11.14 20.31
CA PHE A 168 6.67 9.69 20.54
C PHE A 168 8.00 9.09 20.06
N ALA A 169 8.60 8.22 20.87
CA ALA A 169 9.82 7.51 20.53
C ALA A 169 9.46 6.32 19.62
N GLY A 170 9.45 6.54 18.30
CA GLY A 170 9.14 5.52 17.30
C GLY A 170 9.35 6.05 15.88
N PRO A 171 9.33 5.18 14.85
CA PRO A 171 9.37 5.64 13.47
C PRO A 171 8.19 6.60 13.27
N ALA A 172 8.45 7.80 12.77
CA ALA A 172 7.44 8.83 12.58
C ALA A 172 6.28 8.24 11.77
N VAL A 173 5.14 7.97 12.43
CA VAL A 173 3.94 7.53 11.76
C VAL A 173 3.47 8.70 10.92
N VAL A 174 3.67 8.57 9.60
CA VAL A 174 3.22 9.57 8.64
C VAL A 174 1.72 9.72 8.86
N PRO A 175 1.22 10.94 9.18
CA PRO A 175 -0.19 11.13 9.43
C PRO A 175 -0.97 10.67 8.22
N LYS A 176 -1.75 9.59 8.38
CA LYS A 176 -2.62 9.10 7.33
C LYS A 176 -3.64 10.21 7.07
N PRO A 177 -3.72 10.76 5.84
CA PRO A 177 -4.67 11.82 5.56
C PRO A 177 -6.08 11.33 5.92
N SER A 178 -6.82 12.17 6.63
CA SER A 178 -8.24 11.94 6.98
C SER A 178 -9.17 11.86 5.75
N ILE A 179 -8.64 12.16 4.57
CA ILE A 179 -9.31 11.88 3.30
C ILE A 179 -9.34 10.36 3.16
N PRO A 180 -10.50 9.72 2.97
CA PRO A 180 -10.52 8.31 2.64
C PRO A 180 -9.63 8.11 1.43
N GLU A 181 -8.50 7.41 1.62
CA GLU A 181 -7.51 6.96 0.62
C GLU A 181 -8.15 6.31 -0.63
N SER A 182 -9.45 6.04 -0.56
CA SER A 182 -10.26 5.35 -1.56
C SER A 182 -10.47 6.09 -2.89
N PHE A 183 -10.10 7.37 -3.04
CA PHE A 183 -10.39 8.14 -4.27
C PHE A 183 -9.19 8.72 -5.01
N THR A 184 -7.97 8.30 -4.65
CA THR A 184 -6.77 8.65 -5.43
C THR A 184 -6.34 7.48 -6.30
N PRO A 185 -5.99 7.69 -7.58
CA PRO A 185 -5.43 6.63 -8.41
C PRO A 185 -4.16 6.08 -7.74
N GLY A 186 -4.06 4.76 -7.64
CA GLY A 186 -2.86 4.09 -7.15
C GLY A 186 -1.68 4.33 -8.09
N PRO A 187 -0.43 4.15 -7.60
CA PRO A 187 0.74 4.21 -8.47
C PRO A 187 0.64 3.17 -9.59
N GLU A 188 1.08 3.54 -10.79
CA GLU A 188 1.11 2.64 -11.95
C GLU A 188 2.11 1.50 -11.70
N ILE A 189 1.70 0.27 -11.98
CA ILE A 189 2.53 -0.93 -11.83
C ILE A 189 3.13 -1.29 -13.19
N HIS A 190 4.45 -1.13 -13.32
CA HIS A 190 5.18 -1.58 -14.52
C HIS A 190 5.64 -3.02 -14.36
N HIS A 191 5.22 -3.89 -15.28
CA HIS A 191 5.74 -5.26 -15.35
C HIS A 191 7.17 -5.26 -15.89
N VAL A 192 8.13 -5.72 -15.08
CA VAL A 192 9.53 -5.87 -15.51
C VAL A 192 9.71 -7.24 -16.17
N PHE A 193 9.96 -7.23 -17.47
CA PHE A 193 10.27 -8.45 -18.21
C PHE A 193 11.65 -8.98 -17.83
N ARG A 194 11.80 -10.30 -17.90
CA ARG A 194 13.10 -10.96 -17.75
C ARG A 194 14.05 -10.51 -18.85
N ALA A 195 15.28 -10.18 -18.49
CA ALA A 195 16.33 -9.87 -19.45
C ALA A 195 16.62 -11.11 -20.34
N PRO A 196 16.90 -10.93 -21.64
CA PRO A 196 17.26 -12.04 -22.53
C PRO A 196 18.55 -12.70 -22.07
N ASP A 197 18.60 -14.03 -22.15
CA ASP A 197 19.81 -14.78 -21.79
C ASP A 197 20.96 -14.44 -22.77
N ALA A 198 22.19 -14.34 -22.25
CA ALA A 198 23.35 -13.97 -23.05
C ALA A 198 23.69 -15.08 -24.08
N MET A 199 23.75 -14.70 -25.36
CA MET A 199 24.14 -15.60 -26.45
C MET A 199 25.66 -15.58 -26.66
N ALA A 200 26.23 -16.71 -27.10
CA ALA A 200 27.64 -16.80 -27.47
C ALA A 200 27.97 -15.92 -28.69
N SER A 201 29.24 -15.54 -28.85
CA SER A 201 29.67 -14.70 -29.97
C SER A 201 29.53 -15.43 -31.31
N VAL A 202 29.07 -14.69 -32.33
CA VAL A 202 28.84 -15.23 -33.69
C VAL A 202 30.12 -15.80 -34.31
N TRP A 203 31.27 -15.16 -34.05
CA TRP A 203 32.57 -15.65 -34.53
C TRP A 203 32.88 -17.04 -33.98
N LEU A 204 32.72 -17.24 -32.68
CA LEU A 204 33.00 -18.52 -32.03
C LEU A 204 32.08 -19.62 -32.57
N SER A 205 30.79 -19.32 -32.72
CA SER A 205 29.82 -20.25 -33.32
C SER A 205 30.20 -20.67 -34.75
N ARG A 206 30.72 -19.76 -35.58
CA ARG A 206 31.19 -20.07 -36.93
C ARG A 206 32.39 -20.99 -36.93
N VAL A 207 33.37 -20.76 -36.05
CA VAL A 207 34.56 -21.61 -35.93
C VAL A 207 34.18 -23.04 -35.57
N PHE A 208 33.31 -23.22 -34.57
CA PHE A 208 32.84 -24.56 -34.20
C PHE A 208 32.02 -25.23 -35.30
N THR A 209 31.24 -24.47 -36.07
CA THR A 209 30.51 -25.01 -37.22
C THR A 209 31.46 -25.61 -38.26
N VAL A 210 32.54 -24.90 -38.60
CA VAL A 210 33.58 -25.40 -39.52
C VAL A 210 34.29 -26.62 -38.93
N LEU A 211 34.56 -26.60 -37.62
CA LEU A 211 35.20 -27.72 -36.92
C LEU A 211 34.35 -28.99 -36.98
N VAL A 212 33.02 -28.89 -36.87
CA VAL A 212 32.09 -30.02 -37.01
C VAL A 212 32.06 -30.56 -38.44
N LEU A 213 32.28 -29.72 -39.46
CA LEU A 213 32.35 -30.14 -40.87
C LEU A 213 33.71 -30.74 -41.27
N ALA A 214 34.77 -30.53 -40.47
CA ALA A 214 36.12 -30.98 -40.79
C ALA A 214 36.26 -32.52 -40.87
N PRO A 215 35.73 -33.33 -39.93
CA PRO A 215 35.79 -34.79 -40.02
C PRO A 215 35.08 -35.35 -41.26
N TRP A 216 33.98 -34.74 -41.69
CA TRP A 216 33.26 -35.14 -42.90
C TRP A 216 34.08 -34.88 -44.16
N SER A 217 34.73 -33.71 -44.22
CA SER A 217 35.62 -33.35 -45.32
C SER A 217 36.82 -34.29 -45.39
N PHE A 218 37.40 -34.63 -44.23
CA PHE A 218 38.48 -35.61 -44.12
C PHE A 218 38.04 -37.00 -44.58
N LEU A 219 36.84 -37.47 -44.19
CA LEU A 219 36.30 -38.77 -44.61
C LEU A 219 36.18 -38.87 -46.14
N VAL A 220 35.65 -37.84 -46.79
CA VAL A 220 35.53 -37.81 -48.26
C VAL A 220 36.91 -37.84 -48.93
N GLY A 221 37.89 -37.11 -48.39
CA GLY A 221 39.27 -37.18 -48.87
C GLY A 221 39.90 -38.57 -48.68
N ALA A 222 39.66 -39.19 -47.51
CA ALA A 222 40.15 -40.53 -47.20
C ALA A 222 39.58 -41.61 -48.15
N TRP A 223 38.32 -41.49 -48.57
CA TRP A 223 37.75 -42.38 -49.59
C TRP A 223 38.47 -42.30 -50.94
N GLY A 224 38.91 -41.10 -51.34
CA GLY A 224 39.71 -40.92 -52.55
C GLY A 224 41.07 -41.61 -52.48
N ILE A 225 41.75 -41.51 -51.34
CA ILE A 225 43.05 -42.17 -51.10
C ILE A 225 42.88 -43.70 -50.99
N GLY A 226 41.80 -44.15 -50.34
CA GLY A 226 41.48 -45.57 -50.14
C GLY A 226 40.96 -46.30 -51.38
N GLY A 227 40.87 -45.64 -52.54
CA GLY A 227 40.43 -46.26 -53.79
C GLY A 227 38.94 -46.59 -53.85
N ALA A 228 38.12 -45.99 -52.98
CA ALA A 228 36.67 -46.12 -53.04
C ALA A 228 36.17 -45.51 -54.35
N ASN A 229 35.46 -46.31 -55.16
CA ASN A 229 35.03 -45.91 -56.49
C ASN A 229 33.56 -46.23 -56.73
N VAL A 230 32.93 -45.42 -57.58
CA VAL A 230 31.53 -45.56 -58.00
C VAL A 230 31.41 -46.09 -59.43
N LYS A 231 32.48 -46.71 -59.97
CA LYS A 231 32.53 -47.15 -61.37
C LYS A 231 31.39 -48.10 -61.74
N ASN A 232 31.07 -49.04 -60.84
CA ASN A 232 29.95 -49.99 -60.98
C ASN A 232 28.56 -49.32 -61.08
N PHE A 233 28.43 -48.04 -60.71
CA PHE A 233 27.18 -47.31 -60.79
C PHE A 233 26.92 -46.74 -62.19
N PHE A 234 27.99 -46.38 -62.93
CA PHE A 234 27.92 -45.72 -64.23
C PHE A 234 28.13 -46.67 -65.43
N GLU A 235 28.30 -47.97 -65.18
CA GLU A 235 28.32 -48.96 -66.25
C GLU A 235 26.93 -49.05 -66.92
N PRO A 236 26.86 -49.15 -68.27
CA PRO A 236 25.61 -49.28 -69.02
C PRO A 236 24.99 -50.66 -68.79
N SER A 237 24.44 -50.86 -67.60
CA SER A 237 23.64 -52.00 -67.19
C SER A 237 22.35 -51.49 -66.54
N SER A 238 21.37 -52.36 -66.37
CA SER A 238 20.13 -52.02 -65.67
C SER A 238 20.34 -51.56 -64.21
N SER A 239 21.58 -51.66 -63.67
CA SER A 239 21.97 -51.12 -62.37
C SER A 239 21.88 -49.60 -62.26
N PHE A 240 22.17 -48.86 -63.34
CA PHE A 240 22.05 -47.40 -63.31
C PHE A 240 20.58 -46.98 -63.17
N GLY A 241 19.67 -47.69 -63.85
CA GLY A 241 18.23 -47.48 -63.74
C GLY A 241 17.69 -47.80 -62.36
N TYR A 242 17.76 -49.07 -61.93
CA TYR A 242 17.18 -49.48 -60.64
C TYR A 242 17.89 -48.85 -59.44
N GLY A 243 19.22 -48.75 -59.48
CA GLY A 243 20.02 -48.11 -58.44
C GLY A 243 19.78 -46.60 -58.39
N GLY A 244 19.73 -45.93 -59.54
CA GLY A 244 19.46 -44.48 -59.61
C GLY A 244 18.09 -44.10 -59.04
N VAL A 245 17.04 -44.85 -59.39
CA VAL A 245 15.69 -44.62 -58.83
C VAL A 245 15.70 -44.84 -57.31
N PHE A 246 16.43 -45.85 -56.81
CA PHE A 246 16.56 -46.09 -55.36
C PHE A 246 17.30 -44.95 -54.64
N PHE A 247 18.43 -44.48 -55.16
CA PHE A 247 19.14 -43.34 -54.58
C PHE A 247 18.31 -42.05 -54.65
N SER A 248 17.48 -41.86 -55.68
CA SER A 248 16.54 -40.73 -55.74
C SER A 248 15.49 -40.80 -54.62
N ALA A 249 14.99 -42.00 -54.31
CA ALA A 249 14.05 -42.21 -53.21
C ALA A 249 14.70 -41.94 -51.85
N LEU A 250 15.96 -42.34 -51.67
CA LEU A 250 16.75 -41.99 -50.48
C LEU A 250 17.01 -40.48 -50.38
N GLY A 251 17.32 -39.83 -51.50
CA GLY A 251 17.45 -38.37 -51.56
C GLY A 251 16.15 -37.65 -51.20
N ALA A 252 15.01 -38.18 -51.65
CA ALA A 252 13.68 -37.68 -51.28
C ALA A 252 13.41 -37.81 -49.78
N TRP A 253 13.89 -38.88 -49.11
CA TRP A 253 13.82 -39.00 -47.65
C TRP A 253 14.64 -37.93 -46.94
N VAL A 254 15.88 -37.70 -47.36
CA VAL A 254 16.74 -36.64 -46.79
C VAL A 254 16.10 -35.27 -46.99
N PHE A 255 15.55 -35.02 -48.17
CA PHE A 255 14.82 -33.77 -48.46
C PHE A 255 13.55 -33.63 -47.61
N LEU A 256 12.77 -34.70 -47.43
CA LEU A 256 11.57 -34.67 -46.60
C LEU A 256 11.91 -34.37 -45.14
N PHE A 257 12.98 -34.94 -44.59
CA PHE A 257 13.45 -34.64 -43.24
C PHE A 257 13.97 -33.20 -43.11
N TYR A 258 14.67 -32.70 -44.12
CA TYR A 258 15.08 -31.29 -44.16
C TYR A 258 13.86 -30.36 -44.16
N GLN A 259 12.84 -30.69 -44.95
CA GLN A 259 11.62 -29.91 -45.07
C GLN A 259 10.77 -29.97 -43.77
N TYR A 260 10.82 -31.10 -43.06
CA TYR A 260 10.31 -31.23 -41.68
C TYR A 260 11.02 -30.33 -40.70
N TRP A 261 12.35 -30.29 -40.74
CA TRP A 261 13.11 -29.39 -39.87
C TRP A 261 12.76 -27.91 -40.11
N LEU A 262 12.46 -27.53 -41.35
CA LEU A 262 12.14 -26.14 -41.69
C LEU A 262 10.69 -25.74 -41.37
N ARG A 263 9.69 -26.53 -41.80
CA ARG A 263 8.28 -26.06 -41.85
C ARG A 263 7.19 -27.12 -41.67
N LEU A 264 7.44 -28.43 -41.87
CA LEU A 264 6.35 -29.42 -41.83
C LEU A 264 5.94 -29.79 -40.41
N ASN A 265 4.65 -30.03 -40.25
CA ASN A 265 4.11 -30.64 -39.04
C ASN A 265 4.32 -32.16 -39.02
N LEU A 266 4.30 -32.75 -37.83
CA LEU A 266 4.50 -34.20 -37.65
C LEU A 266 3.54 -35.06 -38.49
N PHE A 267 2.25 -34.70 -38.55
CA PHE A 267 1.26 -35.44 -39.35
C PHE A 267 1.52 -35.35 -40.85
N GLN A 268 2.03 -34.22 -41.34
CA GLN A 268 2.39 -34.05 -42.75
C GLN A 268 3.63 -34.88 -43.08
N LEU A 269 4.64 -34.89 -42.19
CA LEU A 269 5.79 -35.78 -42.32
C LEU A 269 5.34 -37.25 -42.37
N LEU A 270 4.41 -37.65 -41.51
CA LEU A 270 3.92 -39.03 -41.47
C LEU A 270 3.12 -39.39 -42.73
N TYR A 271 2.30 -38.48 -43.24
CA TYR A 271 1.54 -38.69 -44.48
C TYR A 271 2.46 -38.81 -45.71
N TYR A 272 3.34 -37.84 -45.93
CA TYR A 272 4.29 -37.86 -47.04
C TYR A 272 5.31 -38.99 -46.89
N GLY A 273 5.80 -39.23 -45.68
CA GLY A 273 6.72 -40.31 -45.35
C GLY A 273 6.09 -41.69 -45.48
N GLY A 274 4.80 -41.84 -45.18
CA GLY A 274 4.05 -43.06 -45.40
C GLY A 274 3.97 -43.41 -46.88
N LEU A 275 3.58 -42.43 -47.72
CA LEU A 275 3.53 -42.62 -49.17
C LEU A 275 4.93 -42.88 -49.76
N LEU A 276 5.92 -42.09 -49.37
CA LEU A 276 7.31 -42.25 -49.80
C LEU A 276 7.91 -43.58 -49.33
N GLY A 277 7.52 -44.07 -48.15
CA GLY A 277 7.94 -45.35 -47.59
C GLY A 277 7.49 -46.53 -48.44
N VAL A 278 6.23 -46.55 -48.87
CA VAL A 278 5.73 -47.59 -49.78
C VAL A 278 6.54 -47.62 -51.08
N ILE A 279 6.78 -46.45 -51.68
CA ILE A 279 7.60 -46.33 -52.92
C ILE A 279 9.03 -46.85 -52.67
N THR A 280 9.64 -46.45 -51.55
CA THR A 280 11.02 -46.80 -51.21
C THR A 280 11.18 -48.31 -50.99
N ILE A 281 10.18 -48.98 -50.40
CA ILE A 281 10.18 -50.44 -50.22
C ILE A 281 10.19 -51.15 -51.58
N VAL A 282 9.33 -50.74 -52.52
CA VAL A 282 9.22 -51.38 -53.84
C VAL A 282 10.50 -51.17 -54.65
N VAL A 283 10.95 -49.92 -54.78
CA VAL A 283 12.15 -49.56 -55.53
C VAL A 283 13.40 -50.17 -54.90
N GLY A 284 13.49 -50.16 -53.57
CA GLY A 284 14.58 -50.78 -52.83
C GLY A 284 14.67 -52.28 -53.10
N ARG A 285 13.53 -52.99 -53.07
CA ARG A 285 13.49 -54.42 -53.42
C ARG A 285 14.00 -54.66 -54.84
N TRP A 286 13.59 -53.87 -55.82
CA TRP A 286 14.07 -54.01 -57.20
C TRP A 286 15.59 -53.79 -57.31
N ALA A 287 16.12 -52.73 -56.71
CA ALA A 287 17.54 -52.43 -56.73
C ALA A 287 18.39 -53.53 -56.05
N LEU A 288 17.95 -54.01 -54.88
CA LEU A 288 18.64 -55.05 -54.11
C LEU A 288 18.61 -56.42 -54.81
N VAL A 289 17.45 -56.82 -55.34
CA VAL A 289 17.29 -58.08 -56.09
C VAL A 289 18.15 -58.06 -57.36
N HIS A 290 18.11 -56.96 -58.11
CA HIS A 290 18.93 -56.81 -59.31
C HIS A 290 20.43 -56.91 -58.97
N ARG A 291 20.85 -56.27 -57.87
CA ARG A 291 22.25 -56.36 -57.43
C ARG A 291 22.65 -57.76 -56.98
N ALA A 292 21.75 -58.50 -56.33
CA ALA A 292 21.98 -59.88 -55.96
C ALA A 292 22.13 -60.79 -57.20
N GLN A 293 21.29 -60.61 -58.21
CA GLN A 293 21.38 -61.34 -59.48
C GLN A 293 22.71 -61.09 -60.20
N LEU A 294 23.17 -59.84 -60.26
CA LEU A 294 24.48 -59.51 -60.84
C LEU A 294 25.66 -60.16 -60.11
N ARG A 295 25.55 -60.39 -58.79
CA ARG A 295 26.57 -61.11 -58.03
C ARG A 295 26.57 -62.60 -58.39
N LEU A 296 25.39 -63.21 -58.52
CA LEU A 296 25.26 -64.62 -58.89
C LEU A 296 25.76 -64.89 -60.31
N ASN A 297 25.39 -64.01 -61.26
CA ASN A 297 25.82 -64.13 -62.66
C ASN A 297 27.32 -63.89 -62.88
N LYS A 298 28.03 -63.30 -61.91
CA LYS A 298 29.49 -63.06 -61.97
C LYS A 298 30.29 -64.17 -61.27
N ALA A 299 29.62 -65.04 -60.52
CA ALA A 299 30.23 -66.13 -59.75
C ALA A 299 30.24 -67.49 -60.50
N TYR A 300 29.64 -67.53 -61.70
CA TYR A 300 29.60 -68.67 -62.62
C TYR A 300 30.22 -68.22 -63.95
#